data_AF-A0A960B5M0-F1
#
_entry.id   AF-A0A960B5M0-F1
#
_cell.length_a   1.000
_cell.length_b   1.000
_cell.length_c   1.000
_cell.angle_alpha   90.00
_cell.angle_beta   90.00
_cell.angle_gamma   90.00
#
_symmetry.space_group_name_H-M   'P 1'
#
loop_
_entity.id
_entity.type
_entity.pdbx_description
1 polymer ?
#
loop_
_entity_poly.entity_id
_entity_poly.type
_entity_poly.pdbx_seq_one_letter_code
_entity_poly.pdbx_strand_id
1 'polypeptide(L)'
;MSTNAEPGLETPPPRRRRRWVRWLVLVLVLALAAGGVAAWQLGVAGDLVDRALKPGSSSSPSASATPEALGVTAPAAPSPAPIAEADPTAGVAIRAARVRAALEADLADPALGGHVVVRAAALDDAGATYAVGDGPVIPASTTKLL
;
A
#
# COMPACT_ATOMS: atom_id res chain seq x y z
N MET A 1 -43.23 -50.37 58.13
CA MET A 1 -42.47 -49.11 58.32
C MET A 1 -41.12 -49.28 57.65
N SER A 2 -40.99 -48.83 56.42
CA SER A 2 -39.73 -48.83 55.66
C SER A 2 -39.46 -47.40 55.24
N THR A 3 -38.40 -46.82 55.77
CA THR A 3 -37.95 -45.46 55.47
C THR A 3 -37.11 -45.50 54.21
N ASN A 4 -37.63 -44.95 53.11
CA ASN A 4 -36.87 -44.73 51.88
C ASN A 4 -35.87 -43.59 52.12
N ALA A 5 -34.58 -43.93 52.19
CA ALA A 5 -33.51 -42.95 52.10
C ALA A 5 -33.22 -42.69 50.62
N GLU A 6 -33.57 -41.49 50.14
CA GLU A 6 -33.15 -41.04 48.81
C GLU A 6 -31.64 -40.73 48.82
N PRO A 7 -30.84 -41.32 47.92
CA PRO A 7 -29.43 -40.98 47.79
C PRO A 7 -29.30 -39.57 47.20
N GLY A 8 -28.62 -38.72 47.97
CA GLY A 8 -28.48 -37.29 47.74
C GLY A 8 -27.95 -36.91 46.35
N LEU A 9 -28.54 -35.85 45.80
CA LEU A 9 -28.06 -35.15 44.62
C LEU A 9 -26.67 -34.55 44.91
N GLU A 10 -25.63 -35.19 44.40
CA GLU A 10 -24.27 -34.63 44.38
C GLU A 10 -24.26 -33.32 43.58
N THR A 11 -24.12 -32.19 44.27
CA THR A 11 -23.90 -30.90 43.62
C THR A 11 -22.54 -30.87 42.90
N PRO A 12 -22.50 -30.61 41.58
CA PRO A 12 -21.23 -30.56 40.86
C PRO A 12 -20.35 -29.38 41.33
N PRO A 13 -19.01 -29.56 41.41
CA PRO A 13 -18.11 -28.56 41.98
C PRO A 13 -18.05 -27.25 41.15
N PRO A 14 -17.68 -26.12 41.79
CA PRO A 14 -17.80 -24.79 41.22
C PRO A 14 -16.86 -24.53 40.02
N ARG A 15 -17.39 -23.77 39.05
CA ARG A 15 -16.88 -23.43 37.71
C ARG A 15 -15.60 -22.57 37.68
N ARG A 16 -14.53 -22.92 38.42
CA ARG A 16 -13.27 -22.15 38.45
C ARG A 16 -12.42 -22.25 37.17
N ARG A 17 -12.64 -23.26 36.33
CA ARG A 17 -11.91 -23.46 35.07
C ARG A 17 -12.16 -22.38 34.02
N ARG A 18 -13.30 -21.68 34.06
CA ARG A 18 -13.73 -20.79 32.97
C ARG A 18 -12.90 -19.50 32.85
N ARG A 19 -12.30 -19.01 33.94
CA ARG A 19 -11.42 -17.81 33.90
C ARG A 19 -10.04 -18.12 33.33
N TRP A 20 -9.46 -19.26 33.67
CA TRP A 20 -8.15 -19.67 33.14
C TRP A 20 -8.20 -19.95 31.63
N VAL A 21 -9.27 -20.60 31.16
CA VAL A 21 -9.45 -20.82 29.71
C VAL A 21 -9.55 -19.50 28.95
N ARG A 22 -10.23 -18.48 29.49
CA ARG A 22 -10.30 -17.15 28.86
C ARG A 22 -8.93 -16.48 28.76
N TRP A 23 -8.13 -16.55 29.80
CA TRP A 23 -6.76 -16.02 29.78
C TRP A 23 -5.87 -16.77 28.80
N LEU A 24 -5.99 -18.10 28.74
CA LEU A 24 -5.23 -18.92 27.81
C LEU A 24 -5.60 -18.60 26.35
N VAL A 25 -6.89 -18.44 26.05
CA VAL A 25 -7.36 -17.99 24.72
C VAL A 25 -6.85 -16.60 24.40
N LEU A 26 -6.89 -15.66 25.37
CA LEU A 26 -6.42 -14.29 25.15
C LEU A 26 -4.92 -14.24 24.86
N VAL A 27 -4.11 -15.00 25.62
CA VAL A 27 -2.66 -15.12 25.38
C VAL A 27 -2.37 -15.75 24.03
N LEU A 28 -3.13 -16.80 23.65
CA LEU A 28 -2.99 -17.43 22.34
C LEU A 28 -3.28 -16.47 21.20
N VAL A 29 -4.37 -15.70 21.30
CA VAL A 29 -4.73 -14.67 20.29
C VAL A 29 -3.64 -13.60 20.22
N LEU A 30 -3.13 -13.13 21.37
CA LEU A 30 -2.06 -12.13 21.39
C LEU A 30 -0.77 -12.67 20.73
N ALA A 31 -0.40 -13.92 21.03
CA ALA A 31 0.77 -14.56 20.45
C ALA A 31 0.63 -14.75 18.94
N LEU A 32 -0.56 -15.13 18.45
CA LEU A 32 -0.84 -15.23 17.02
C LEU A 32 -0.80 -13.85 16.33
N ALA A 33 -1.36 -12.82 16.95
CA ALA A 33 -1.33 -11.47 16.41
C ALA A 33 0.10 -10.92 16.35
N ALA A 34 0.87 -11.05 17.43
CA ALA A 34 2.26 -10.61 17.48
C ALA A 34 3.14 -11.39 16.49
N GLY A 35 2.94 -12.72 16.41
CA GLY A 35 3.63 -13.57 15.45
C GLY A 35 3.29 -13.22 14.00
N GLY A 36 2.01 -12.91 13.72
CA GLY A 36 1.56 -12.46 12.40
C GLY A 36 2.18 -11.13 12.00
N VAL A 37 2.21 -10.15 12.91
CA VAL A 37 2.85 -8.83 12.66
C VAL A 37 4.35 -8.98 12.43
N ALA A 38 5.03 -9.80 13.24
CA ALA A 38 6.47 -10.07 13.07
C ALA A 38 6.77 -10.78 11.74
N ALA A 39 5.96 -11.78 11.37
CA ALA A 39 6.10 -12.50 10.10
C ALA A 39 5.84 -11.59 8.88
N TRP A 40 4.94 -10.61 9.01
CA TRP A 40 4.68 -9.61 7.98
C TRP A 40 5.84 -8.63 7.84
N GLN A 41 6.37 -8.10 8.95
CA GLN A 41 7.53 -7.20 8.98
C GLN A 41 8.80 -7.85 8.41
N LEU A 42 9.03 -9.14 8.68
CA LEU A 42 10.20 -9.88 8.18
C LEU A 42 10.03 -10.40 6.74
N GLY A 43 8.90 -10.16 6.06
CA GLY A 43 8.66 -10.62 4.69
C GLY A 43 8.41 -12.14 4.53
N VAL A 44 8.52 -12.90 5.62
CA VAL A 44 8.36 -14.37 5.66
C VAL A 44 6.94 -14.79 5.25
N ALA A 45 5.94 -13.95 5.52
CA ALA A 45 4.57 -14.19 5.09
C ALA A 45 4.42 -14.16 3.56
N GLY A 46 5.12 -13.25 2.87
CA GLY A 46 5.10 -13.18 1.40
C GLY A 46 5.72 -14.43 0.77
N ASP A 47 6.89 -14.83 1.25
CA ASP A 47 7.60 -16.02 0.76
C ASP A 47 6.82 -17.32 0.98
N LEU A 48 6.13 -17.46 2.13
CA LEU A 48 5.30 -18.62 2.43
C LEU A 48 4.03 -18.64 1.61
N VAL A 49 3.38 -17.49 1.42
CA VAL A 49 2.18 -17.36 0.59
C VAL A 49 2.52 -17.62 -0.88
N ASP A 50 3.61 -17.07 -1.41
CA ASP A 50 4.07 -17.34 -2.77
C ASP A 50 4.49 -18.79 -2.97
N ARG A 51 5.03 -19.45 -1.95
CA ARG A 51 5.36 -20.88 -1.99
C ARG A 51 4.12 -21.76 -1.91
N ALA A 52 3.14 -21.40 -1.10
CA ALA A 52 1.90 -22.16 -0.92
C ALA A 52 0.91 -21.95 -2.08
N LEU A 53 0.89 -20.75 -2.66
CA LEU A 53 0.03 -20.36 -3.79
C LEU A 53 0.72 -20.50 -5.15
N LYS A 54 1.85 -21.21 -5.25
CA LYS A 54 2.44 -21.62 -6.53
C LYS A 54 1.95 -23.01 -6.93
N PRO A 55 0.79 -23.16 -7.61
CA PRO A 55 0.56 -24.33 -8.43
C PRO A 55 1.50 -24.23 -9.65
N GLY A 56 2.43 -25.19 -9.77
CA GLY A 56 3.13 -25.50 -11.01
C GLY A 56 3.86 -24.33 -11.69
N SER A 57 5.14 -24.18 -11.40
CA SER A 57 6.08 -23.59 -12.37
C SER A 57 5.90 -24.24 -13.75
N SER A 58 5.90 -23.41 -14.80
CA SER A 58 5.96 -23.75 -16.23
C SER A 58 4.65 -23.57 -17.00
N SER A 59 4.33 -22.32 -17.29
CA SER A 59 4.29 -21.95 -18.70
C SER A 59 5.37 -20.90 -18.88
N SER A 60 6.46 -21.25 -19.57
CA SER A 60 7.27 -20.23 -20.25
C SER A 60 6.30 -19.26 -20.92
N PRO A 61 6.52 -17.93 -20.85
CA PRO A 61 5.73 -17.04 -21.66
C PRO A 61 5.83 -17.58 -23.08
N SER A 62 4.69 -18.07 -23.61
CA SER A 62 4.61 -18.49 -25.00
C SER A 62 5.22 -17.34 -25.77
N ALA A 63 6.25 -17.60 -26.59
CA ALA A 63 6.93 -16.57 -27.34
C ALA A 63 5.85 -15.78 -28.07
N SER A 64 5.50 -14.61 -27.52
CA SER A 64 4.41 -13.81 -28.03
C SER A 64 4.84 -13.49 -29.44
N ALA A 65 4.10 -13.98 -30.43
CA ALA A 65 4.43 -13.79 -31.83
C ALA A 65 4.78 -12.32 -32.00
N THR A 66 6.04 -12.04 -32.33
CA THR A 66 6.45 -10.66 -32.59
C THR A 66 5.55 -10.16 -33.71
N PRO A 67 5.17 -8.87 -33.74
CA PRO A 67 4.26 -8.33 -34.75
C PRO A 67 4.66 -8.70 -36.20
N GLU A 68 5.96 -8.90 -36.42
CA GLU A 68 6.58 -9.42 -37.64
C GLU A 68 6.04 -10.80 -38.05
N ALA A 69 5.90 -11.73 -37.10
CA ALA A 69 5.37 -13.08 -37.35
C ALA A 69 3.86 -13.08 -37.68
N LEU A 70 3.16 -12.01 -37.32
CA LEU A 70 1.74 -11.79 -37.66
C LEU A 70 1.54 -10.95 -38.93
N GLY A 71 2.63 -10.55 -39.60
CA GLY A 71 2.57 -9.64 -40.76
C GLY A 71 2.00 -8.26 -40.45
N VAL A 72 1.97 -7.88 -39.17
CA VAL A 72 1.43 -6.59 -38.71
C VAL A 72 2.55 -5.57 -38.76
N THR A 73 2.65 -4.85 -39.88
CA THR A 73 3.52 -3.69 -40.00
C THR A 73 2.93 -2.55 -39.20
N ALA A 74 3.62 -2.09 -38.15
CA ALA A 74 3.21 -0.89 -37.44
C ALA A 74 3.20 0.29 -38.42
N PRO A 75 2.16 1.14 -38.41
CA PRO A 75 2.15 2.34 -39.22
C PRO A 75 3.35 3.22 -38.85
N ALA A 76 3.97 3.84 -39.85
CA ALA A 76 5.07 4.77 -39.62
C ALA A 76 4.62 5.86 -38.64
N ALA A 77 5.40 6.07 -37.58
CA ALA A 77 5.11 7.13 -36.62
C ALA A 77 5.10 8.47 -37.36
N PRO A 78 4.10 9.34 -37.12
CA PRO A 78 4.09 10.66 -37.72
C PRO A 78 5.31 11.44 -37.24
N SER A 79 5.96 12.17 -38.15
CA SER A 79 7.02 13.10 -37.79
C SER A 79 6.41 14.16 -36.85
N PRO A 80 6.95 14.37 -35.64
CA PRO A 80 6.45 15.40 -34.76
C PRO A 80 6.61 16.75 -35.45
N ALA A 81 5.55 17.57 -35.40
CA ALA A 81 5.65 18.96 -35.82
C ALA A 81 6.66 19.68 -34.89
N PRO A 82 7.45 20.63 -35.42
CA PRO A 82 8.33 21.42 -34.58
C PRO A 82 7.50 22.15 -33.51
N ILE A 83 7.80 21.88 -32.25
CA ILE A 83 7.23 22.60 -31.11
C ILE A 83 7.84 23.99 -31.15
N ALA A 84 7.01 25.03 -31.12
CA ALA A 84 7.50 26.40 -31.03
C ALA A 84 8.41 26.53 -29.81
N GLU A 85 9.62 27.06 -29.99
CA GLU A 85 10.52 27.37 -28.88
C GLU A 85 9.79 28.29 -27.90
N ALA A 86 9.66 27.83 -26.65
CA ALA A 86 9.14 28.67 -25.59
C ALA A 86 10.15 29.80 -25.36
N ASP A 87 9.66 31.04 -25.35
CA ASP A 87 10.48 32.21 -25.01
C ASP A 87 10.95 32.08 -23.55
N PRO A 88 12.27 31.90 -23.29
CA PRO A 88 12.78 31.75 -21.93
C PRO A 88 12.65 33.03 -21.10
N THR A 89 12.35 34.17 -21.73
CA THR A 89 12.09 35.44 -21.04
C THR A 89 10.61 35.66 -20.74
N ALA A 90 9.71 34.86 -21.34
CA ALA A 90 8.29 34.85 -21.02
C ALA A 90 8.00 34.03 -19.74
N GLY A 91 8.91 34.08 -18.77
CA GLY A 91 8.78 33.40 -17.48
C GLY A 91 7.51 33.86 -16.77
N VAL A 92 6.51 32.98 -16.72
CA VAL A 92 5.33 33.21 -15.87
C VAL A 92 5.75 32.96 -14.44
N ALA A 93 5.99 34.04 -13.70
CA ALA A 93 6.30 33.95 -12.27
C ALA A 93 5.23 33.12 -11.55
N ILE A 94 5.66 32.04 -10.89
CA ILE A 94 4.76 31.21 -10.08
C ILE A 94 4.27 32.04 -8.91
N ARG A 95 2.95 32.23 -8.82
CA ARG A 95 2.33 32.88 -7.67
C ARG A 95 2.00 31.81 -6.63
N ALA A 96 2.85 31.70 -5.60
CA ALA A 96 2.69 30.72 -4.51
C ALA A 96 1.27 30.71 -3.90
N ALA A 97 0.65 31.88 -3.75
CA ALA A 97 -0.72 32.00 -3.25
C ALA A 97 -1.76 31.32 -4.16
N ARG A 98 -1.58 31.36 -5.49
CA ARG A 98 -2.46 30.66 -6.43
C ARG A 98 -2.24 29.15 -6.41
N VAL A 99 -0.98 28.71 -6.30
CA VAL A 99 -0.65 27.28 -6.13
C VAL A 99 -1.29 26.75 -4.86
N ARG A 100 -1.17 27.47 -3.74
CA ARG A 100 -1.84 27.13 -2.48
C ARG A 100 -3.36 27.03 -2.65
N ALA A 101 -3.99 28.06 -3.19
CA ALA A 101 -5.44 28.08 -3.37
C ALA A 101 -5.95 26.95 -4.28
N ALA A 102 -5.17 26.55 -5.28
CA ALA A 102 -5.51 25.44 -6.16
C ALA A 102 -5.42 24.07 -5.46
N LEU A 103 -4.46 23.90 -4.53
CA LEU A 103 -4.22 22.64 -3.83
C LEU A 103 -4.96 22.51 -2.50
N GLU A 104 -5.54 23.59 -1.99
CA GLU A 104 -6.11 23.64 -0.64
C GLU A 104 -7.23 22.61 -0.44
N ALA A 105 -8.12 22.45 -1.43
CA ALA A 105 -9.21 21.49 -1.36
C ALA A 105 -8.72 20.03 -1.34
N ASP A 106 -7.73 19.70 -2.18
CA ASP A 106 -7.18 18.35 -2.27
C ASP A 106 -6.35 18.02 -1.02
N LEU A 107 -5.55 18.97 -0.52
CA LEU A 107 -4.75 18.78 0.69
C LEU A 107 -5.59 18.72 1.97
N ALA A 108 -6.84 19.19 1.94
CA ALA A 108 -7.79 19.03 3.03
C ALA A 108 -8.40 17.63 3.09
N ASP A 109 -8.23 16.78 2.07
CA ASP A 109 -8.69 15.39 2.09
C ASP A 109 -7.91 14.59 3.15
N PRO A 110 -8.57 14.01 4.16
CA PRO A 110 -7.92 13.19 5.18
C PRO A 110 -7.18 11.97 4.61
N ALA A 111 -7.59 11.46 3.45
CA ALA A 111 -6.94 10.34 2.77
C ALA A 111 -5.59 10.73 2.13
N LEU A 112 -5.48 11.98 1.67
CA LEU A 112 -4.23 12.54 1.15
C LEU A 112 -3.36 13.06 2.30
N GLY A 113 -3.94 13.86 3.19
CA GLY A 113 -3.42 14.23 4.50
C GLY A 113 -1.92 14.53 4.54
N GLY A 114 -1.26 14.10 5.63
CA GLY A 114 0.18 14.25 5.85
C GLY A 114 1.07 13.30 5.02
N HIS A 115 0.51 12.62 4.01
CA HIS A 115 1.24 11.66 3.18
C HIS A 115 1.71 12.26 1.85
N VAL A 116 1.25 13.46 1.51
CA VAL A 116 1.61 14.13 0.26
C VAL A 116 2.70 15.16 0.53
N VAL A 117 3.76 15.08 -0.26
CA VAL A 117 4.81 16.12 -0.34
C VAL A 117 4.71 16.77 -1.72
N VAL A 118 4.56 18.09 -1.75
CA VAL A 118 4.45 18.87 -2.98
C VAL A 118 5.55 19.93 -3.00
N ARG A 119 6.24 20.05 -4.13
CA ARG A 119 7.15 21.16 -4.43
C ARG A 119 6.87 21.68 -5.83
N ALA A 120 6.74 23.00 -5.95
CA ALA A 120 6.58 23.69 -7.22
C ALA A 120 7.59 24.83 -7.31
N ALA A 121 8.29 24.93 -8.43
CA ALA A 121 9.31 25.94 -8.72
C ALA A 121 9.13 26.43 -10.15
N ALA A 122 9.51 27.69 -10.42
CA ALA A 122 9.70 28.11 -11.80
C ALA A 122 10.85 27.28 -12.41
N LEU A 123 10.78 27.00 -13.71
CA LEU A 123 11.72 26.10 -14.37
C LEU A 123 13.16 26.61 -14.31
N ASP A 124 13.31 27.94 -14.28
CA ASP A 124 14.59 28.64 -14.32
C ASP A 124 15.10 29.00 -12.91
N ASP A 125 14.27 28.83 -11.89
CA ASP A 125 14.63 29.07 -10.49
C ASP A 125 15.09 27.77 -9.82
N ALA A 126 16.27 27.81 -9.18
CA ALA A 126 16.82 26.69 -8.42
C ALA A 126 16.05 26.39 -7.10
N GLY A 127 14.99 27.16 -6.79
CA GLY A 127 14.28 27.10 -5.51
C GLY A 127 12.77 26.92 -5.67
N ALA A 128 12.18 26.09 -4.79
CA ALA A 128 10.73 25.91 -4.74
C ALA A 128 10.03 27.22 -4.34
N THR A 129 9.18 27.73 -5.23
CA THR A 129 8.29 28.88 -4.97
C THR A 129 7.13 28.48 -4.05
N TYR A 130 6.81 27.19 -3.98
CA TYR A 130 5.82 26.62 -3.06
C TYR A 130 6.25 25.22 -2.60
N ALA A 131 6.11 24.93 -1.31
CA ALA A 131 6.37 23.61 -0.73
C ALA A 131 5.36 23.29 0.38
N VAL A 132 4.92 22.04 0.44
CA VAL A 132 4.10 21.46 1.51
C VAL A 132 4.58 20.04 1.81
N GLY A 133 4.61 19.70 3.10
CA GLY A 133 5.10 18.42 3.58
C GLY A 133 6.63 18.34 3.55
N ASP A 134 7.18 17.49 4.41
CA ASP A 134 8.61 17.26 4.53
C ASP A 134 8.88 15.79 4.86
N GLY A 135 10.09 15.31 4.55
CA GLY A 135 10.54 13.96 4.86
C GLY A 135 10.73 13.06 3.63
N PRO A 136 11.25 11.84 3.85
CA PRO A 136 11.51 10.90 2.77
C PRO A 136 10.21 10.38 2.16
N VAL A 137 10.16 10.33 0.83
CA VAL A 137 9.06 9.75 0.05
C VAL A 137 9.56 8.51 -0.68
N ILE A 138 8.67 7.53 -0.90
CA ILE A 138 8.98 6.34 -1.69
C ILE A 138 8.59 6.63 -3.15
N PRO A 139 9.56 6.87 -4.06
CA PRO A 139 9.24 7.10 -5.45
C PRO A 139 8.82 5.77 -6.10
N ALA A 140 7.68 5.77 -6.78
CA ALA A 140 7.23 4.65 -7.59
C ALA A 140 7.95 4.69 -8.96
N SER A 141 7.20 4.81 -10.05
CA SER A 141 7.79 4.97 -11.38
C SER A 141 8.52 6.31 -11.58
N THR A 142 8.42 7.27 -10.66
CA THR A 142 9.14 8.55 -10.73
C THR A 142 10.65 8.40 -10.56
N THR A 143 11.13 7.27 -10.01
CA THR A 143 12.55 6.89 -10.00
C THR A 143 13.17 6.88 -11.41
N LYS A 144 12.36 6.70 -12.45
CA LYS A 144 12.83 6.70 -13.85
C LYS A 144 13.32 8.07 -14.34
N LEU A 145 13.10 9.14 -13.57
CA LEU A 145 13.53 10.49 -13.90
C LEU A 145 14.90 10.85 -13.29
N LEU A 146 15.49 9.94 -12.50
CA LEU A 146 16.80 10.09 -11.87
C LEU A 146 17.92 9.52 -12.75
#